data_AF-A0A7K9IHM1-F1
#
_entry.id   AF-A0A7K9IHM1-F1
#
_cell.length_a   1.000
_cell.length_b   1.000
_cell.length_c   1.000
_cell.angle_alpha   90.00
_cell.angle_beta   90.00
_cell.angle_gamma   90.00
#
_symmetry.space_group_name_H-M   'P 1'
#
loop_
_entity.id
_entity.type
_entity.pdbx_description
1 polymer ?
#
loop_
_entity_poly.entity_id
_entity_poly.type
_entity_poly.pdbx_seq_one_letter_code
_entity_poly.pdbx_strand_id
1 'polypeptide(L)'
;MDPDFLNAFTQPSTLDRFLTEDVIAKGEKRKLIKPTSRNNPKLEELKLFLTEWINRTLKEEHIVVKSLEEDLYDGLVLHHLLENLGSLKLDVEKIALTEKKQRQKLSVIMEAVAKCLQLEGSQLKWSVESILAKDLLSTLHLLVAIVKHFEPSLALPPNVQVETITIETTPSGLRTSNAVECITENKENIEAQSKDDAFDELFSCAPDKLDAVKKAFLQFVDQHVGKLGLNVKDIESQFSDGVILLLLIGQLEGYFLNLRNFFLTPASTTEMLHNVNLALDLLAEGGLLNFPVSSE
;
A
#
# COMPACT_ATOMS: atom_id res chain seq x y z
N MET A 1 -62.64 -25.22 8.71
CA MET A 1 -61.47 -24.91 7.88
C MET A 1 -60.37 -24.50 8.84
N ASP A 2 -59.29 -25.28 8.91
CA ASP A 2 -58.18 -24.99 9.82
C ASP A 2 -57.46 -23.69 9.42
N PRO A 3 -57.13 -22.81 10.38
CA PRO A 3 -56.40 -21.57 10.11
C PRO A 3 -54.91 -21.76 9.80
N ASP A 4 -54.40 -23.00 9.77
CA ASP A 4 -52.96 -23.28 9.67
C ASP A 4 -52.38 -23.35 8.25
N PHE A 5 -53.16 -23.02 7.22
CA PHE A 5 -52.71 -23.11 5.82
C PHE A 5 -51.93 -21.90 5.28
N LEU A 6 -51.69 -20.85 6.10
CA LEU A 6 -51.06 -19.60 5.63
C LEU A 6 -49.65 -19.30 6.19
N ASN A 7 -48.98 -20.25 6.86
CA ASN A 7 -47.61 -20.07 7.33
C ASN A 7 -46.53 -20.76 6.47
N ALA A 8 -46.85 -21.18 5.24
CA ALA A 8 -45.90 -21.91 4.38
C ALA A 8 -44.92 -21.04 3.56
N PHE A 9 -44.87 -19.72 3.79
CA PHE A 9 -43.92 -18.83 3.12
C PHE A 9 -43.29 -17.83 4.10
N THR A 10 -42.65 -18.32 5.16
CA THR A 10 -41.58 -17.54 5.79
C THR A 10 -40.41 -17.49 4.80
N GLN A 11 -40.25 -16.35 4.12
CA GLN A 11 -39.01 -16.06 3.42
C GLN A 11 -37.85 -16.23 4.42
N PRO A 12 -36.76 -16.92 4.07
CA PRO A 12 -35.61 -17.04 4.95
C PRO A 12 -35.15 -15.63 5.33
N SER A 13 -34.75 -15.45 6.59
CA SER A 13 -34.19 -14.17 7.02
C SER A 13 -33.02 -13.78 6.10
N THR A 14 -32.74 -12.49 5.92
CA THR A 14 -31.61 -12.03 5.08
C THR A 14 -30.28 -12.67 5.50
N LEU A 15 -30.17 -13.08 6.77
CA LEU A 15 -29.05 -13.83 7.32
C LEU A 15 -29.06 -15.30 6.88
N ASP A 16 -30.21 -15.97 6.83
CA ASP A 16 -30.31 -17.35 6.33
C ASP A 16 -29.98 -17.44 4.84
N ARG A 17 -30.38 -16.45 4.04
CA ARG A 17 -29.99 -16.38 2.61
C ARG A 17 -28.48 -16.15 2.44
N PHE A 18 -27.90 -15.31 3.31
CA PHE A 18 -26.46 -15.06 3.37
C PHE A 18 -25.65 -16.30 3.80
N LEU A 19 -26.23 -17.16 4.63
CA LEU A 19 -25.62 -18.42 5.07
C LEU A 19 -25.84 -19.60 4.11
N THR A 20 -26.83 -19.51 3.21
CA THR A 20 -27.18 -20.60 2.27
C THR A 20 -26.48 -20.50 0.92
N GLU A 21 -26.05 -19.31 0.48
CA GLU A 21 -25.25 -19.15 -0.74
C GLU A 21 -23.77 -19.54 -0.55
N ASP A 22 -23.28 -19.55 0.70
CA ASP A 22 -21.89 -19.88 1.06
C ASP A 22 -21.81 -21.17 1.91
N VAL A 23 -21.73 -22.34 1.26
CA VAL A 23 -21.44 -23.61 1.95
C VAL A 23 -19.97 -23.60 2.40
N ILE A 24 -19.72 -23.16 3.64
CA ILE A 24 -18.39 -23.17 4.25
C ILE A 24 -17.96 -24.61 4.52
N ALA A 25 -16.76 -25.01 4.07
CA ALA A 25 -16.27 -26.37 4.29
C ALA A 25 -15.97 -26.61 5.77
N LYS A 26 -15.97 -27.89 6.19
CA LYS A 26 -15.82 -28.27 7.60
C LYS A 26 -14.44 -27.84 8.12
N GLY A 27 -14.42 -26.91 9.08
CA GLY A 27 -13.21 -26.35 9.69
C GLY A 27 -12.75 -25.01 9.11
N GLU A 28 -13.43 -24.48 8.09
CA GLU A 28 -13.12 -23.15 7.56
C GLU A 28 -13.68 -22.03 8.44
N LYS A 29 -12.91 -20.93 8.51
CA LYS A 29 -13.26 -19.68 9.16
C LYS A 29 -13.33 -18.60 8.10
N ARG A 30 -14.50 -17.98 7.90
CA ARG A 30 -14.70 -16.92 6.92
C ARG A 30 -15.14 -15.64 7.60
N LYS A 31 -14.57 -14.52 7.20
CA LYS A 31 -14.89 -13.18 7.73
C LYS A 31 -15.49 -12.35 6.61
N LEU A 32 -16.70 -11.84 6.82
CA LEU A 32 -17.47 -11.14 5.80
C LEU A 32 -17.96 -9.80 6.33
N ILE A 33 -18.12 -8.81 5.45
CA ILE A 33 -18.73 -7.51 5.78
C ILE A 33 -20.24 -7.72 5.98
N LYS A 34 -20.77 -7.23 7.10
CA LYS A 34 -22.20 -7.29 7.36
C LYS A 34 -22.99 -6.44 6.35
N PRO A 35 -24.21 -6.86 5.96
CA PRO A 35 -25.07 -6.06 5.10
C PRO A 35 -25.35 -4.65 5.62
N THR A 36 -25.41 -4.46 6.95
CA THR A 36 -25.59 -3.15 7.61
C THR A 36 -24.47 -2.18 7.27
N SER A 37 -23.25 -2.68 7.07
CA SER A 37 -22.08 -1.88 6.71
C SER A 37 -21.90 -1.69 5.21
N ARG A 38 -22.63 -2.42 4.35
CA ARG A 38 -22.57 -2.23 2.89
C ARG A 38 -23.09 -0.86 2.45
N ASN A 39 -23.98 -0.25 3.24
CA ASN A 39 -24.49 1.11 2.99
C ASN A 39 -23.70 2.19 3.75
N ASN A 40 -22.51 1.86 4.26
CA ASN A 40 -21.69 2.83 4.98
C ASN A 40 -21.11 3.87 3.98
N PRO A 41 -21.43 5.17 4.12
CA PRO A 41 -20.95 6.19 3.19
C PRO A 41 -19.43 6.30 3.14
N LYS A 42 -18.73 6.06 4.27
CA LYS A 42 -17.26 6.08 4.31
C LYS A 42 -16.64 4.90 3.56
N LEU A 43 -17.31 3.75 3.55
CA LEU A 43 -16.86 2.59 2.80
C LEU A 43 -16.99 2.85 1.29
N GLU A 44 -18.10 3.46 0.86
CA GLU A 44 -18.29 3.83 -0.54
C GLU A 44 -17.31 4.93 -0.99
N GLU A 45 -17.04 5.92 -0.13
CA GLU A 45 -15.98 6.91 -0.37
C GLU A 45 -14.61 6.25 -0.57
N LEU A 46 -14.23 5.30 0.29
CA LEU A 46 -12.97 4.56 0.13
C LEU A 46 -12.92 3.75 -1.17
N LYS A 47 -14.01 3.06 -1.52
CA LYS A 47 -14.09 2.29 -2.77
C LYS A 47 -13.93 3.19 -3.99
N LEU A 48 -14.61 4.34 -3.99
CA LEU A 48 -14.50 5.32 -5.06
C LEU A 48 -13.08 5.87 -5.16
N PHE A 49 -12.50 6.27 -4.03
CA PHE A 49 -11.14 6.79 -3.96
C PHE A 49 -10.12 5.79 -4.53
N LEU A 50 -10.17 4.54 -4.10
CA LEU A 50 -9.26 3.50 -4.59
C LEU A 50 -9.49 3.20 -6.07
N THR A 51 -10.74 3.21 -6.52
CA THR A 51 -11.07 3.01 -7.96
C THR A 51 -10.50 4.15 -8.81
N GLU A 52 -10.67 5.40 -8.38
CA GLU A 52 -10.12 6.57 -9.08
C GLU A 52 -8.60 6.55 -9.09
N TRP A 53 -7.96 6.20 -7.97
CA TRP A 53 -6.53 6.04 -7.88
C TRP A 53 -6.01 4.98 -8.86
N ILE A 54 -6.58 3.76 -8.85
CA ILE A 54 -6.16 2.69 -9.78
C ILE A 54 -6.33 3.15 -11.24
N ASN A 55 -7.46 3.78 -11.57
CA ASN A 55 -7.72 4.25 -12.93
C ASN A 55 -6.77 5.37 -13.36
N ARG A 56 -6.35 6.25 -12.44
CA ARG A 56 -5.35 7.27 -12.70
C ARG A 56 -3.99 6.64 -12.94
N THR A 57 -3.60 5.68 -12.10
CA THR A 57 -2.32 4.98 -12.19
C THR A 57 -2.22 4.15 -13.48
N LEU A 58 -3.28 3.45 -13.88
CA LEU A 58 -3.28 2.55 -15.04
C LEU A 58 -3.82 3.16 -16.33
N LYS A 59 -3.78 4.50 -16.42
CA LYS A 59 -4.36 5.25 -17.53
C LYS A 59 -3.66 4.95 -18.86
N GLU A 60 -2.34 4.84 -18.84
CA GLU A 60 -1.51 4.59 -20.04
C GLU A 60 -1.69 3.16 -20.57
N GLU A 61 -2.05 2.22 -19.70
CA GLU A 61 -2.39 0.84 -20.04
C GLU A 61 -3.84 0.68 -20.54
N HIS A 62 -4.62 1.77 -20.55
CA HIS A 62 -6.04 1.78 -20.92
C HIS A 62 -6.91 0.83 -20.08
N ILE A 63 -6.54 0.62 -18.81
CA ILE A 63 -7.30 -0.21 -17.87
C ILE A 63 -8.30 0.69 -17.14
N VAL A 64 -9.57 0.25 -17.08
CA VAL A 64 -10.63 0.97 -16.38
C VAL A 64 -11.35 0.01 -15.43
N VAL A 65 -11.13 0.22 -14.14
CA VAL A 65 -11.80 -0.42 -13.02
C VAL A 65 -13.11 0.29 -12.72
N LYS A 66 -14.16 -0.50 -12.50
CA LYS A 66 -15.51 -0.07 -12.10
C LYS A 66 -15.91 -0.69 -10.76
N SER A 67 -15.44 -1.89 -10.47
CA SER A 67 -15.70 -2.60 -9.23
C SER A 67 -14.43 -3.29 -8.74
N LEU A 68 -14.01 -2.95 -7.53
CA LEU A 68 -12.82 -3.54 -6.92
C LEU A 68 -12.93 -5.07 -6.81
N GLU A 69 -14.12 -5.60 -6.55
CA GLU A 69 -14.37 -7.05 -6.42
C GLU A 69 -14.37 -7.77 -7.77
N GLU A 70 -14.98 -7.15 -8.78
CA GLU A 70 -15.20 -7.79 -10.08
C GLU A 70 -14.01 -7.64 -11.04
N ASP A 71 -13.19 -6.61 -10.86
CA ASP A 71 -12.10 -6.31 -11.79
C ASP A 71 -10.72 -6.76 -11.27
N LEU A 72 -10.54 -7.00 -9.97
CA LEU A 72 -9.24 -7.39 -9.39
C LEU A 72 -9.10 -8.89 -9.11
N TYR A 73 -10.20 -9.64 -9.09
CA TYR A 73 -10.21 -11.04 -8.63
C TYR A 73 -9.35 -11.98 -9.47
N ASP A 74 -9.11 -11.69 -10.74
CA ASP A 74 -8.29 -12.52 -11.64
C ASP A 74 -6.79 -12.14 -11.60
N GLY A 75 -6.44 -11.09 -10.85
CA GLY A 75 -5.09 -10.56 -10.71
C GLY A 75 -4.59 -9.73 -11.90
N LEU A 76 -5.39 -9.46 -12.93
CA LEU A 76 -4.96 -8.63 -14.07
C LEU A 76 -4.64 -7.20 -13.66
N VAL A 77 -5.60 -6.53 -13.02
CA VAL A 77 -5.43 -5.15 -12.56
C VAL A 77 -4.28 -5.06 -11.56
N LEU A 78 -4.21 -5.98 -10.60
CA LEU A 78 -3.14 -6.02 -9.58
C LEU A 78 -1.75 -6.21 -10.20
N HIS A 79 -1.63 -7.04 -11.24
CA HIS A 79 -0.37 -7.21 -11.97
C HIS A 79 0.11 -5.89 -12.55
N HIS A 80 -0.74 -5.22 -13.33
CA HIS A 80 -0.38 -3.96 -13.97
C HIS A 80 -0.08 -2.87 -12.95
N LEU A 81 -0.85 -2.82 -11.86
CA LEU A 81 -0.63 -1.88 -10.78
C LEU A 81 0.77 -2.04 -10.16
N LEU A 82 1.21 -3.27 -9.90
CA LEU A 82 2.54 -3.54 -9.35
C LEU A 82 3.68 -3.32 -10.36
N GLU A 83 3.47 -3.64 -11.63
CA GLU A 83 4.46 -3.32 -12.69
C GLU A 83 4.69 -1.80 -12.77
N ASN A 84 3.61 -1.01 -12.72
CA ASN A 84 3.71 0.44 -12.83
C ASN A 84 4.27 1.10 -11.55
N LEU A 85 3.77 0.72 -10.37
CA LEU A 85 4.20 1.32 -9.10
C LEU A 85 5.62 0.94 -8.68
N GLY A 86 6.00 -0.33 -8.86
CA GLY A 86 7.26 -0.86 -8.33
C GLY A 86 8.35 -1.09 -9.37
N SER A 87 8.08 -0.82 -10.66
CA SER A 87 8.90 -1.32 -11.78
C SER A 87 9.19 -2.84 -11.66
N LEU A 88 8.29 -3.57 -11.01
CA LEU A 88 8.43 -5.00 -10.72
C LEU A 88 8.14 -5.79 -11.99
N LYS A 89 8.98 -6.76 -12.34
CA LYS A 89 8.64 -7.73 -13.38
C LYS A 89 8.10 -9.00 -12.73
N LEU A 90 6.80 -9.22 -12.86
CA LEU A 90 6.16 -10.44 -12.39
C LEU A 90 6.34 -11.54 -13.44
N ASP A 91 6.97 -12.65 -13.06
CA ASP A 91 7.19 -13.81 -13.94
C ASP A 91 5.92 -14.67 -14.04
N VAL A 92 4.87 -14.09 -14.62
CA VAL A 92 3.60 -14.76 -14.87
C VAL A 92 2.90 -14.19 -16.11
N GLU A 93 2.13 -15.05 -16.79
CA GLU A 93 1.33 -14.64 -17.95
C GLU A 93 0.40 -13.47 -17.59
N LYS A 94 0.39 -12.44 -18.44
CA LYS A 94 -0.47 -11.27 -18.24
C LYS A 94 -1.94 -11.62 -18.26
N ILE A 95 -2.39 -12.55 -19.11
CA ILE A 95 -3.81 -12.94 -19.19
C ILE A 95 -3.98 -14.36 -18.65
N ALA A 96 -4.77 -14.49 -17.58
CA ALA A 96 -5.08 -15.76 -16.95
C ALA A 96 -6.54 -16.17 -17.20
N LEU A 97 -6.77 -16.98 -18.25
CA LEU A 97 -8.12 -17.38 -18.69
C LEU A 97 -8.74 -18.55 -17.93
N THR A 98 -7.98 -19.22 -17.06
CA THR A 98 -8.46 -20.38 -16.30
C THR A 98 -8.25 -20.14 -14.82
N GLU A 99 -9.13 -20.67 -13.98
CA GLU A 99 -9.03 -20.53 -12.52
C GLU A 99 -7.65 -20.99 -11.98
N LYS A 100 -7.08 -22.06 -12.55
CA LYS A 100 -5.72 -22.52 -12.20
C LYS A 100 -4.67 -21.46 -12.50
N LYS A 101 -4.74 -20.80 -13.67
CA LYS A 101 -3.83 -19.72 -14.04
C LYS A 101 -4.05 -18.46 -13.19
N GLN A 102 -5.30 -18.12 -12.86
CA GLN A 102 -5.63 -16.98 -12.00
C GLN A 102 -5.08 -17.18 -10.60
N ARG A 103 -5.26 -18.38 -10.03
CA ARG A 103 -4.68 -18.77 -8.74
C ARG A 103 -3.15 -18.69 -8.74
N GLN A 104 -2.50 -19.21 -9.78
CA GLN A 104 -1.04 -19.10 -9.93
C GLN A 104 -0.61 -17.63 -10.00
N LYS A 105 -1.30 -16.82 -10.81
CA LYS A 105 -1.01 -15.39 -10.97
C LYS A 105 -1.13 -14.63 -9.66
N LEU A 106 -2.23 -14.81 -8.94
CA LEU A 106 -2.40 -14.22 -7.62
C LEU A 106 -1.36 -14.72 -6.62
N SER A 107 -0.94 -15.98 -6.68
CA SER A 107 0.13 -16.49 -5.80
C SER A 107 1.44 -15.73 -6.01
N VAL A 108 1.83 -15.49 -7.26
CA VAL A 108 3.02 -14.69 -7.61
C VAL A 108 2.86 -13.24 -7.15
N ILE A 109 1.68 -12.64 -7.36
CA ILE A 109 1.37 -11.27 -6.91
C ILE A 109 1.47 -11.16 -5.39
N MET A 110 0.87 -12.08 -4.63
CA MET A 110 0.91 -12.05 -3.16
C MET A 110 2.32 -12.21 -2.63
N GLU A 111 3.14 -13.06 -3.26
CA GLU A 111 4.55 -13.22 -2.90
C GLU A 111 5.34 -11.94 -3.16
N ALA A 112 5.12 -11.28 -4.31
CA ALA A 112 5.76 -10.01 -4.63
C ALA A 112 5.35 -8.90 -3.63
N VAL A 113 4.06 -8.80 -3.32
CA VAL A 113 3.53 -7.83 -2.34
C VAL A 113 4.12 -8.11 -0.95
N ALA A 114 4.14 -9.36 -0.49
CA ALA A 114 4.70 -9.71 0.83
C ALA A 114 6.18 -9.34 0.94
N LYS A 115 6.96 -9.54 -0.14
CA LYS A 115 8.37 -9.13 -0.20
C LYS A 115 8.54 -7.61 -0.15
N CYS A 116 7.73 -6.85 -0.87
CA CYS A 116 7.80 -5.39 -0.88
C CYS A 116 7.43 -4.81 0.49
N LEU A 117 6.33 -5.30 1.07
CA LEU A 117 5.80 -4.81 2.34
C LEU A 117 6.55 -5.33 3.58
N GLN A 118 7.51 -6.24 3.42
CA GLN A 118 8.23 -6.91 4.52
C GLN A 118 7.29 -7.54 5.56
N LEU A 119 6.12 -8.03 5.13
CA LEU A 119 5.09 -8.55 6.04
C LEU A 119 5.38 -10.00 6.44
N GLU A 120 5.39 -10.27 7.75
CA GLU A 120 5.34 -11.64 8.27
C GLU A 120 3.92 -12.21 8.10
N GLY A 121 3.81 -13.43 7.57
CA GLY A 121 2.56 -14.00 7.06
C GLY A 121 1.37 -14.08 8.04
N SER A 122 1.57 -13.93 9.35
CA SER A 122 0.50 -13.93 10.35
C SER A 122 -0.30 -12.62 10.43
N GLN A 123 0.15 -11.55 9.76
CA GLN A 123 -0.54 -10.24 9.77
C GLN A 123 -1.42 -9.99 8.54
N LEU A 124 -1.36 -10.86 7.53
CA LEU A 124 -2.06 -10.68 6.26
C LEU A 124 -3.57 -10.88 6.43
N LYS A 125 -4.34 -9.86 6.04
CA LYS A 125 -5.81 -9.87 6.06
C LYS A 125 -6.43 -10.32 4.72
N TRP A 126 -5.61 -10.84 3.82
CA TRP A 126 -5.98 -11.28 2.49
C TRP A 126 -5.26 -12.58 2.14
N SER A 127 -5.81 -13.35 1.21
CA SER A 127 -5.19 -14.55 0.65
C SER A 127 -5.55 -14.68 -0.82
N VAL A 128 -4.84 -15.58 -1.53
CA VAL A 128 -5.17 -15.89 -2.93
C VAL A 128 -6.63 -16.31 -3.07
N GLU A 129 -7.11 -17.18 -2.18
CA GLU A 129 -8.48 -17.68 -2.23
C GLU A 129 -9.51 -16.58 -1.90
N SER A 130 -9.20 -15.64 -0.99
CA SER A 130 -10.14 -14.56 -0.69
C SER A 130 -10.28 -13.55 -1.83
N ILE A 131 -9.18 -13.24 -2.53
CA ILE A 131 -9.22 -12.39 -3.73
C ILE A 131 -9.96 -13.07 -4.88
N LEU A 132 -9.69 -14.36 -5.14
CA LEU A 132 -10.45 -15.15 -6.15
C LEU A 132 -11.95 -15.20 -5.83
N ALA A 133 -12.29 -15.31 -4.55
CA ALA A 133 -13.66 -15.33 -4.06
C ALA A 133 -14.34 -13.94 -4.06
N LYS A 134 -13.69 -12.92 -4.64
CA LYS A 134 -14.19 -11.54 -4.73
C LYS A 134 -14.51 -10.94 -3.35
N ASP A 135 -13.71 -11.30 -2.35
CA ASP A 135 -13.89 -10.79 -1.00
C ASP A 135 -13.49 -9.32 -0.93
N LEU A 136 -14.48 -8.43 -0.84
CA LEU A 136 -14.26 -6.98 -0.76
C LEU A 136 -13.34 -6.57 0.38
N LEU A 137 -13.50 -7.19 1.55
CA LEU A 137 -12.73 -6.80 2.74
C LEU A 137 -11.24 -7.07 2.53
N SER A 138 -10.92 -8.26 2.04
CA SER A 138 -9.57 -8.68 1.67
C SER A 138 -8.98 -7.79 0.58
N THR A 139 -9.79 -7.49 -0.43
CA THR A 139 -9.39 -6.62 -1.55
C THR A 139 -9.07 -5.20 -1.07
N LEU A 140 -9.90 -4.63 -0.19
CA LEU A 140 -9.65 -3.32 0.40
C LEU A 140 -8.40 -3.30 1.28
N HIS A 141 -8.19 -4.31 2.13
CA HIS A 141 -6.97 -4.40 2.92
C HIS A 141 -5.70 -4.51 2.08
N LEU A 142 -5.73 -5.32 1.02
CA LEU A 142 -4.64 -5.43 0.08
C LEU A 142 -4.34 -4.09 -0.60
N LEU A 143 -5.36 -3.43 -1.14
CA LEU A 143 -5.18 -2.14 -1.82
C LEU A 143 -4.67 -1.05 -0.88
N VAL A 144 -5.22 -0.96 0.34
CA VAL A 144 -4.73 0.00 1.34
C VAL A 144 -3.26 -0.26 1.68
N ALA A 145 -2.85 -1.53 1.81
CA ALA A 145 -1.45 -1.87 2.06
C ALA A 145 -0.54 -1.50 0.88
N ILE A 146 -0.98 -1.72 -0.36
CA ILE A 146 -0.26 -1.31 -1.58
C ILE A 146 -0.12 0.21 -1.62
N VAL A 147 -1.21 0.97 -1.44
CA VAL A 147 -1.19 2.44 -1.44
C VAL A 147 -0.22 2.97 -0.40
N LYS A 148 -0.31 2.50 0.85
CA LYS A 148 0.55 2.97 1.94
C LYS A 148 2.05 2.79 1.66
N HIS A 149 2.40 1.75 0.91
CA HIS A 149 3.79 1.45 0.62
C HIS A 149 4.33 2.18 -0.61
N PHE A 150 3.58 2.16 -1.72
CA PHE A 150 4.05 2.72 -2.99
C PHE A 150 3.71 4.21 -3.16
N GLU A 151 2.70 4.72 -2.45
CA GLU A 151 2.27 6.12 -2.54
C GLU A 151 1.93 6.66 -1.13
N PRO A 152 2.90 6.72 -0.20
CA PRO A 152 2.64 7.11 1.20
C PRO A 152 2.11 8.54 1.36
N SER A 153 2.39 9.42 0.38
CA SER A 153 1.87 10.79 0.31
C SER A 153 0.38 10.85 -0.07
N LEU A 154 -0.20 9.74 -0.57
CA LEU A 154 -1.61 9.68 -0.93
C LEU A 154 -2.50 9.61 0.32
N ALA A 155 -3.26 10.69 0.56
CA ALA A 155 -4.15 10.79 1.71
C ALA A 155 -5.39 9.87 1.56
N LEU A 156 -5.29 8.65 2.08
CA LEU A 156 -6.42 7.72 2.18
C LEU A 156 -7.54 8.30 3.07
N PRO A 157 -8.83 8.04 2.75
CA PRO A 157 -9.95 8.38 3.61
C PRO A 157 -9.75 7.82 5.03
N PRO A 158 -9.71 8.67 6.07
CA PRO A 158 -9.38 8.23 7.43
C PRO A 158 -10.58 7.57 8.13
N ASN A 159 -10.30 6.69 9.10
CA ASN A 159 -11.31 6.10 9.97
C ASN A 159 -12.44 5.35 9.22
N VAL A 160 -12.08 4.57 8.20
CA VAL A 160 -13.02 3.68 7.51
C VAL A 160 -13.08 2.37 8.27
N GLN A 161 -14.24 2.09 8.87
CA GLN A 161 -14.50 0.88 9.66
C GLN A 161 -15.79 0.22 9.19
N VAL A 162 -15.81 -1.12 9.25
CA VAL A 162 -16.96 -1.92 8.86
C VAL A 162 -17.27 -2.98 9.91
N GLU A 163 -18.54 -3.25 10.15
CA GLU A 163 -18.93 -4.40 10.94
C GLU A 163 -18.72 -5.67 10.12
N THR A 164 -18.09 -6.66 10.74
CA THR A 164 -17.82 -7.97 10.16
C THR A 164 -18.48 -9.06 10.97
N ILE A 165 -18.83 -10.13 10.28
CA ILE A 165 -19.26 -11.39 10.89
C ILE A 165 -18.25 -12.46 10.49
N THR A 166 -17.69 -13.14 11.48
CA THR A 166 -16.86 -14.31 11.27
C THR A 166 -17.70 -15.54 11.56
N ILE A 167 -17.76 -16.43 10.57
CA ILE A 167 -18.46 -17.71 10.64
C ILE A 167 -17.40 -18.81 10.67
N GLU A 168 -17.46 -19.67 11.68
CA GLU A 168 -16.54 -20.79 11.88
C GLU A 168 -17.34 -22.09 12.02
N THR A 169 -17.01 -23.10 11.21
CA THR A 169 -17.65 -24.41 11.29
C THR A 169 -16.99 -25.25 12.39
N THR A 170 -17.67 -25.43 13.52
CA THR A 170 -17.21 -26.28 14.62
C THR A 170 -17.89 -27.65 14.58
N PRO A 171 -17.33 -28.68 15.24
CA PRO A 171 -17.97 -30.00 15.35
C PRO A 171 -19.38 -29.95 15.97
N SER A 172 -19.68 -28.92 16.77
CA SER A 172 -20.97 -28.68 17.42
C SER A 172 -21.93 -27.78 16.61
N GLY A 173 -21.56 -27.36 15.40
CA GLY A 173 -22.37 -26.47 14.55
C GLY A 173 -21.62 -25.20 14.12
N LEU A 174 -22.34 -24.22 13.60
CA LEU A 174 -21.78 -22.93 13.18
C LEU A 174 -21.60 -22.01 14.38
N ARG A 175 -20.38 -21.49 14.57
CA ARG A 175 -20.08 -20.41 15.52
C ARG A 175 -20.00 -19.10 14.76
N THR A 176 -20.83 -18.13 15.12
CA THR A 176 -20.77 -16.77 14.58
C THR A 176 -20.21 -15.82 15.62
N SER A 177 -19.37 -14.88 15.18
CA SER A 177 -18.85 -13.80 16.02
C SER A 177 -18.85 -12.50 15.24
N ASN A 178 -19.29 -11.43 15.90
CA ASN A 178 -19.32 -10.10 15.32
C ASN A 178 -18.10 -9.31 15.78
N ALA A 179 -17.52 -8.52 14.88
CA ALA A 179 -16.40 -7.63 15.18
C ALA A 179 -16.50 -6.37 14.34
N VAL A 180 -15.82 -5.29 14.76
CA VAL A 180 -15.58 -4.12 13.92
C VAL A 180 -14.18 -4.24 13.33
N GLU A 181 -14.07 -4.07 12.02
CA GLU A 181 -12.82 -4.11 11.30
C GLU A 181 -12.44 -2.71 10.81
N CYS A 182 -11.24 -2.26 11.18
CA CYS A 182 -10.67 -1.01 10.67
C CYS A 182 -9.90 -1.27 9.38
N ILE A 183 -10.32 -0.60 8.30
CA ILE A 183 -9.70 -0.69 6.97
C ILE A 183 -8.60 0.36 6.82
N THR A 184 -8.88 1.60 7.25
CA THR A 184 -7.89 2.69 7.29
C THR A 184 -7.63 3.14 8.72
N GLU A 185 -6.43 3.67 8.97
CA GLU A 185 -6.00 4.12 10.30
C GLU A 185 -6.67 5.42 10.72
N ASN A 186 -6.66 5.64 12.04
CA ASN A 186 -7.06 6.89 12.64
C ASN A 186 -5.90 7.88 12.56
N LYS A 187 -6.19 9.12 12.16
CA LYS A 187 -5.19 10.18 11.94
C LYS A 187 -4.33 10.45 13.20
N GLU A 188 -4.90 10.21 14.37
CA GLU A 188 -4.23 10.30 15.68
C GLU A 188 -3.13 9.25 15.89
N ASN A 189 -3.19 8.10 15.20
CA ASN A 189 -2.17 7.04 15.30
C ASN A 189 -0.95 7.31 14.40
N ILE A 190 -1.11 8.15 13.38
CA ILE A 190 -0.03 8.54 12.46
C ILE A 190 1.03 9.36 13.20
N GLU A 191 0.60 10.23 14.13
CA GLU A 191 1.49 11.02 15.00
C GLU A 191 2.21 10.17 16.07
N ALA A 192 1.68 8.97 16.38
CA ALA A 192 2.25 8.07 17.38
C ALA A 192 3.22 7.04 16.77
N GLN A 193 3.01 6.62 15.53
CA GLN A 193 3.91 5.70 14.80
C GLN A 193 5.07 6.41 14.11
N SER A 194 5.05 7.74 13.98
CA SER A 194 6.10 8.53 13.36
C SER A 194 7.32 8.82 14.24
N LYS A 195 7.50 8.10 15.36
CA LYS A 195 8.58 8.37 16.32
C LYS A 195 9.77 7.42 16.24
N ASP A 196 9.64 6.30 15.55
CA ASP A 196 10.74 5.38 15.34
C ASP A 196 10.80 5.06 13.84
N ASP A 197 11.51 5.90 13.07
CA ASP A 197 11.85 5.50 11.71
C ASP A 197 12.95 4.41 11.73
N ALA A 198 13.22 3.81 10.57
CA ALA A 198 14.21 2.72 10.48
C ALA A 198 15.62 3.17 10.91
N PHE A 199 15.92 4.47 10.87
CA PHE A 199 17.17 5.03 11.36
C PHE A 199 17.14 5.21 12.88
N ASP A 200 16.03 5.62 13.49
CA ASP A 200 15.85 5.67 14.93
C ASP A 200 16.01 4.28 15.57
N GLU A 201 15.46 3.24 14.94
CA GLU A 201 15.67 1.84 15.35
C GLU A 201 17.14 1.41 15.14
N LEU A 202 17.78 1.81 14.03
CA LEU A 202 19.19 1.54 13.79
C LEU A 202 20.08 2.20 14.86
N PHE A 203 19.82 3.45 15.22
CA PHE A 203 20.57 4.20 16.23
C PHE A 203 20.39 3.63 17.63
N SER A 204 19.20 3.13 17.95
CA SER A 204 18.88 2.60 19.28
C SER A 204 19.27 1.13 19.46
N CYS A 205 19.04 0.27 18.45
CA CYS A 205 19.14 -1.18 18.58
C CYS A 205 20.40 -1.79 17.92
N ALA A 206 21.00 -1.13 16.93
CA ALA A 206 22.14 -1.70 16.18
C ALA A 206 23.15 -0.62 15.72
N PRO A 207 23.74 0.15 16.65
CA PRO A 207 24.70 1.21 16.30
C PRO A 207 25.97 0.66 15.62
N ASP A 208 26.31 -0.61 15.85
CA ASP A 208 27.41 -1.32 15.20
C ASP A 208 27.20 -1.53 13.69
N LYS A 209 25.95 -1.43 13.19
CA LYS A 209 25.63 -1.51 11.77
C LYS A 209 25.64 -0.16 11.07
N LEU A 210 25.74 0.95 11.81
CA LEU A 210 25.70 2.30 11.25
C LEU A 210 26.82 2.52 10.22
N ASP A 211 28.04 2.07 10.50
CA ASP A 211 29.17 2.21 9.57
C ASP A 211 28.95 1.43 8.27
N ALA A 212 28.30 0.26 8.35
CA ALA A 212 27.95 -0.52 7.16
C ALA A 212 26.89 0.20 6.31
N VAL A 213 25.89 0.80 6.95
CA VAL A 213 24.84 1.60 6.28
C VAL A 213 25.45 2.85 5.65
N LYS A 214 26.30 3.59 6.36
CA LYS A 214 27.04 4.74 5.82
C LYS A 214 27.85 4.36 4.58
N LYS A 215 28.53 3.21 4.61
CA LYS A 215 29.32 2.71 3.47
C LYS A 215 28.43 2.33 2.28
N ALA A 216 27.30 1.67 2.52
CA ALA A 216 26.35 1.32 1.47
C ALA A 216 25.73 2.58 0.84
N PHE A 217 25.36 3.56 1.66
CA PHE A 217 24.86 4.85 1.21
C PHE A 217 25.91 5.62 0.38
N LEU A 218 27.18 5.63 0.82
CA LEU A 218 28.27 6.23 0.05
C LEU A 218 28.39 5.62 -1.34
N GLN A 219 28.38 4.28 -1.42
CA GLN A 219 28.47 3.56 -2.69
C GLN A 219 27.28 3.87 -3.60
N PHE A 220 26.07 3.94 -3.02
CA PHE A 220 24.87 4.32 -3.74
C PHE A 220 25.00 5.73 -4.32
N VAL A 221 25.34 6.73 -3.50
CA VAL A 221 25.50 8.11 -3.95
C VAL A 221 26.54 8.21 -5.06
N ASP A 222 27.75 7.66 -4.84
CA ASP A 222 28.85 7.72 -5.80
C ASP A 222 28.49 7.07 -7.14
N GLN A 223 27.74 5.96 -7.12
CA GLN A 223 27.24 5.33 -8.35
C GLN A 223 26.28 6.22 -9.14
N HIS A 224 25.43 6.99 -8.46
CA HIS A 224 24.43 7.84 -9.10
C HIS A 224 25.06 9.14 -9.60
N VAL A 225 25.79 9.87 -8.75
CA VAL A 225 26.42 11.14 -9.15
C VAL A 225 27.68 10.94 -10.00
N GLY A 226 28.29 9.75 -9.98
CA GLY A 226 29.39 9.37 -10.86
C GLY A 226 29.05 9.43 -12.35
N LYS A 227 27.76 9.28 -12.70
CA LYS A 227 27.27 9.49 -14.08
C LYS A 227 27.44 10.94 -14.55
N LEU A 228 27.53 11.88 -13.61
CA LEU A 228 27.77 13.30 -13.85
C LEU A 228 29.27 13.66 -13.82
N GLY A 229 30.15 12.67 -13.62
CA GLY A 229 31.59 12.89 -13.48
C GLY A 229 32.02 13.36 -12.09
N LEU A 230 31.15 13.22 -11.08
CA LEU A 230 31.45 13.54 -9.69
C LEU A 230 31.96 12.30 -8.93
N ASN A 231 32.65 12.51 -7.82
CA ASN A 231 33.09 11.44 -6.94
C ASN A 231 32.85 11.85 -5.48
N VAL A 232 32.15 10.99 -4.74
CA VAL A 232 31.82 11.22 -3.33
C VAL A 232 32.55 10.20 -2.48
N LYS A 233 33.48 10.70 -1.66
CA LYS A 233 34.32 9.92 -0.74
C LYS A 233 33.94 10.10 0.71
N ASP A 234 33.31 11.23 1.04
CA ASP A 234 32.86 11.54 2.37
C ASP A 234 31.50 12.26 2.32
N ILE A 235 30.48 11.62 2.87
CA ILE A 235 29.12 12.17 2.91
C ILE A 235 29.05 13.37 3.86
N GLU A 236 29.75 13.33 5.00
CA GLU A 236 29.57 14.31 6.07
C GLU A 236 30.03 15.72 5.61
N SER A 237 31.17 15.79 4.91
CA SER A 237 31.64 17.05 4.35
C SER A 237 30.99 17.39 3.00
N GLN A 238 30.84 16.44 2.08
CA GLN A 238 30.46 16.74 0.68
C GLN A 238 28.95 16.96 0.47
N PHE A 239 28.09 16.64 1.44
CA PHE A 239 26.66 16.98 1.40
C PHE A 239 26.32 18.30 2.08
N SER A 240 27.24 18.86 2.86
CA SER A 240 26.97 20.01 3.75
C SER A 240 26.50 21.27 3.01
N ASP A 241 26.79 21.39 1.72
CA ASP A 241 26.47 22.55 0.89
C ASP A 241 25.22 22.37 0.01
N GLY A 242 24.55 21.22 0.12
CA GLY A 242 23.33 20.87 -0.59
C GLY A 242 23.49 20.54 -2.08
N VAL A 243 24.68 20.71 -2.68
CA VAL A 243 24.86 20.54 -4.13
C VAL A 243 24.73 19.08 -4.54
N ILE A 244 25.41 18.18 -3.83
CA ILE A 244 25.34 16.75 -4.10
C ILE A 244 23.93 16.21 -3.87
N LEU A 245 23.23 16.71 -2.85
CA LEU A 245 21.85 16.32 -2.57
C LEU A 245 20.91 16.71 -3.72
N LEU A 246 20.98 17.95 -4.20
CA LEU A 246 20.19 18.41 -5.34
C LEU A 246 20.46 17.54 -6.58
N LEU A 247 21.74 17.35 -6.94
CA LEU A 247 22.10 16.57 -8.11
C LEU A 247 21.66 15.10 -8.01
N LEU A 248 21.72 14.52 -6.81
CA LEU A 248 21.24 13.17 -6.54
C LEU A 248 19.72 13.08 -6.73
N ILE A 249 18.94 14.02 -6.17
CA ILE A 249 17.49 14.11 -6.36
C ILE A 249 17.16 14.20 -7.85
N GLY A 250 17.86 15.06 -8.60
CA GLY A 250 17.67 15.18 -10.04
C GLY A 250 17.99 13.90 -10.82
N GLN A 251 18.99 13.13 -10.40
CA GLN A 251 19.32 11.84 -11.02
C GLN A 251 18.31 10.73 -10.69
N LEU A 252 17.70 10.75 -9.51
CA LEU A 252 16.75 9.73 -9.07
C LEU A 252 15.35 9.99 -9.62
N GLU A 253 14.84 11.21 -9.47
CA GLU A 253 13.50 11.61 -9.92
C GLU A 253 13.45 12.00 -11.40
N GLY A 254 14.60 12.11 -12.05
CA GLY A 254 14.70 12.54 -13.45
C GLY A 254 14.38 14.03 -13.67
N TYR A 255 14.43 14.86 -12.62
CA TYR A 255 14.21 16.30 -12.74
C TYR A 255 15.31 16.98 -13.57
N PHE A 256 14.89 17.91 -14.44
CA PHE A 256 15.81 18.85 -15.06
C PHE A 256 16.11 20.00 -14.10
N LEU A 257 17.24 19.91 -13.40
CA LEU A 257 17.70 20.96 -12.49
C LEU A 257 18.31 22.11 -13.27
N ASN A 258 17.62 23.25 -13.28
CA ASN A 258 18.18 24.47 -13.86
C ASN A 258 19.30 25.01 -12.97
N LEU A 259 20.52 25.06 -13.51
CA LEU A 259 21.73 25.55 -12.80
C LEU A 259 21.63 27.01 -12.35
N ARG A 260 20.60 27.76 -12.76
CA ARG A 260 20.31 29.11 -12.25
C ARG A 260 19.54 29.13 -10.93
N ASN A 261 18.93 28.00 -10.55
CA ASN A 261 18.05 27.92 -9.38
C ASN A 261 18.82 27.57 -8.10
N PHE A 262 20.08 27.15 -8.21
CA PHE A 262 20.92 26.76 -7.08
C PHE A 262 22.39 27.11 -7.37
N PHE A 263 23.21 27.12 -6.31
CA PHE A 263 24.62 27.47 -6.39
C PHE A 263 25.46 26.21 -6.51
N LEU A 264 26.14 26.00 -7.65
CA LEU A 264 27.05 24.85 -7.85
C LEU A 264 28.32 24.92 -6.98
N THR A 265 28.73 26.13 -6.62
CA THR A 265 29.90 26.40 -5.78
C THR A 265 29.51 27.44 -4.74
N PRO A 266 28.71 27.06 -3.74
CA PRO A 266 28.26 28.01 -2.72
C PRO A 266 29.47 28.49 -1.89
N ALA A 267 29.59 29.80 -1.74
CA ALA A 267 30.67 30.48 -1.03
C ALA A 267 30.22 31.05 0.33
N SER A 268 28.93 30.99 0.63
CA SER A 268 28.36 31.48 1.89
C SER A 268 27.33 30.52 2.48
N THR A 269 27.15 30.58 3.80
CA THR A 269 26.12 29.80 4.52
C THR A 269 24.72 30.07 3.95
N THR A 270 24.44 31.30 3.51
CA THR A 270 23.16 31.63 2.88
C THR A 270 22.95 30.88 1.56
N GLU A 271 23.99 30.74 0.74
CA GLU A 271 23.91 29.97 -0.52
C GLU A 271 23.80 28.47 -0.26
N MET A 272 24.49 27.96 0.76
CA MET A 272 24.37 26.56 1.21
C MET A 272 22.94 26.27 1.69
N LEU A 273 22.39 27.14 2.56
CA LEU A 273 21.02 27.02 3.05
C LEU A 273 20.00 27.13 1.92
N HIS A 274 20.22 28.00 0.93
CA HIS A 274 19.38 28.09 -0.26
C HIS A 274 19.33 26.75 -1.01
N ASN A 275 20.48 26.11 -1.23
CA ASN A 275 20.55 24.81 -1.89
C ASN A 275 19.83 23.71 -1.09
N VAL A 276 20.04 23.68 0.23
CA VAL A 276 19.39 22.70 1.12
C VAL A 276 17.88 22.89 1.12
N ASN A 277 17.39 24.13 1.24
CA ASN A 277 15.95 24.41 1.19
C ASN A 277 15.34 24.00 -0.15
N LEU A 278 16.00 24.32 -1.26
CA LEU A 278 15.52 23.87 -2.57
C LEU A 278 15.47 22.34 -2.67
N ALA A 279 16.43 21.62 -2.09
CA ALA A 279 16.40 20.16 -2.06
C ALA A 279 15.21 19.65 -1.24
N LEU A 280 14.93 20.25 -0.09
CA LEU A 280 13.78 19.90 0.74
C LEU A 280 12.45 20.18 0.02
N ASP A 281 12.34 21.32 -0.68
CA ASP A 281 11.16 21.66 -1.48
C ASP A 281 10.93 20.62 -2.60
N LEU A 282 11.98 20.22 -3.31
CA LEU A 282 11.89 19.18 -4.35
C LEU A 282 11.46 17.83 -3.77
N LEU A 283 11.98 17.45 -2.61
CA LEU A 283 11.56 16.21 -1.93
C LEU A 283 10.11 16.29 -1.44
N ALA A 284 9.66 17.46 -0.96
CA ALA A 284 8.28 17.68 -0.56
C ALA A 284 7.32 17.61 -1.76
N GLU A 285 7.66 18.26 -2.87
CA GLU A 285 6.90 18.21 -4.13
C GLU A 285 6.83 16.79 -4.69
N GLY A 286 7.90 16.01 -4.56
CA GLY A 286 7.95 14.59 -4.92
C GLY A 286 7.19 13.66 -3.96
N GLY A 287 6.64 14.19 -2.85
CA GLY A 287 5.95 13.38 -1.83
C GLY A 287 6.88 12.46 -1.03
N LEU A 288 8.19 12.76 -1.01
CA LEU A 288 9.23 11.99 -0.31
C LEU A 288 9.46 12.47 1.13
N LEU A 289 8.91 13.63 1.51
CA LEU A 289 8.91 14.12 2.89
C LEU A 289 7.53 13.92 3.53
N ASN A 290 7.50 13.12 4.60
CA ASN A 290 6.30 12.90 5.41
C ASN A 290 6.15 13.93 6.54
N PHE A 291 7.20 14.73 6.81
CA PHE A 291 7.26 15.71 7.91
C PHE A 291 8.04 16.96 7.49
N PRO A 292 7.76 18.13 8.10
CA PRO A 292 8.56 19.32 7.87
C PRO A 292 9.98 19.13 8.43
N VAL A 293 10.98 19.17 7.55
CA VAL A 293 12.40 19.15 7.91
C VAL A 293 12.88 20.60 7.97
N SER A 294 13.50 20.98 9.09
CA SER A 294 14.14 22.30 9.23
C SER A 294 15.52 22.27 8.58
N SER A 295 15.86 23.33 7.84
CA SER A 295 17.22 23.55 7.33
C SER A 295 18.17 24.19 8.34
N GLU A 296 17.64 24.66 9.49
CA GLU A 296 18.40 25.29 10.59
C GLU A 296 19.03 24.27 11.55
#